data_AF-A0A8T7L6X8-F1
#
_entry.id   AF-A0A8T7L6X8-F1
#
_cell.length_a   1.000
_cell.length_b   1.000
_cell.length_c   1.000
_cell.angle_alpha   90.00
_cell.angle_beta   90.00
_cell.angle_gamma   90.00
#
_symmetry.space_group_name_H-M   'P 1'
#
loop_
_entity.id
_entity.type
_entity.pdbx_description
1 polymer ?
#
loop_
_entity_poly.entity_id
_entity_poly.type
_entity_poly.pdbx_seq_one_letter_code
_entity_poly.pdbx_strand_id
1 'polypeptide(L)'
;MVRPSTRSVEQMAQDAGYHVVTVEQLRANRWLLTLTDSSEQVTLVLVQARPLVGSSDVQDLAEFVQLRRPGSAILLALGGAFSASALRTCAELGDRHMQLCTVMPSAPATRADDLYSHGVPVASR
;
A
#
# COMPACT_ATOMS: atom_id res chain seq x y z
N MET A 1 1.99 -23.97 -4.99
CA MET A 1 1.80 -22.50 -4.89
C MET A 1 2.02 -21.93 -6.27
N VAL A 2 1.01 -21.25 -6.86
CA VAL A 2 1.15 -20.65 -8.19
C VAL A 2 2.11 -19.47 -8.10
N ARG A 3 3.09 -19.40 -9.01
CA ARG A 3 4.04 -18.28 -9.04
C ARG A 3 3.28 -17.01 -9.45
N PRO A 4 3.34 -15.92 -8.65
CA PRO A 4 2.64 -14.70 -9.00
C PRO A 4 3.20 -14.12 -10.30
N SER A 5 2.28 -13.66 -11.14
CA SER A 5 2.53 -12.90 -12.37
C SER A 5 2.18 -11.43 -12.15
N THR A 6 2.66 -10.55 -13.02
CA THR A 6 2.28 -9.14 -13.02
C THR A 6 0.76 -8.95 -13.04
N ARG A 7 0.05 -9.71 -13.90
CA ARG A 7 -1.41 -9.70 -13.98
C ARG A 7 -2.08 -10.08 -12.66
N SER A 8 -1.62 -11.13 -11.99
CA SER A 8 -2.22 -11.53 -10.71
C SER A 8 -1.97 -10.51 -9.59
N VAL A 9 -0.82 -9.81 -9.63
CA VAL A 9 -0.51 -8.77 -8.64
C VAL A 9 -1.35 -7.52 -8.88
N GLU A 10 -1.54 -7.14 -10.14
CA GLU A 10 -2.45 -6.06 -10.54
C GLU A 10 -3.90 -6.36 -10.12
N GLN A 11 -4.37 -7.57 -10.43
CA GLN A 11 -5.72 -8.00 -10.11
C GLN A 11 -5.97 -8.02 -8.60
N MET A 12 -5.01 -8.45 -7.79
CA MET A 12 -5.07 -8.36 -6.33
C MET A 12 -5.22 -6.91 -5.82
N ALA A 13 -4.57 -5.93 -6.45
CA ALA A 13 -4.71 -4.53 -6.07
C ALA A 13 -6.10 -3.98 -6.45
N GLN A 14 -6.61 -4.35 -7.63
CA GLN A 14 -7.95 -4.00 -8.10
C GLN A 14 -9.05 -4.61 -7.21
N ASP A 15 -8.91 -5.89 -6.85
CA ASP A 15 -9.83 -6.59 -5.94
C ASP A 15 -9.84 -5.96 -4.55
N ALA A 16 -8.71 -5.36 -4.13
CA ALA A 16 -8.62 -4.59 -2.89
C ALA A 16 -9.24 -3.18 -2.99
N GLY A 17 -9.73 -2.77 -4.17
CA GLY A 17 -10.40 -1.49 -4.40
C GLY A 17 -9.50 -0.34 -4.84
N TYR A 18 -8.23 -0.61 -5.17
CA TYR A 18 -7.32 0.40 -5.70
C TYR A 18 -7.46 0.56 -7.21
N HIS A 19 -7.22 1.77 -7.69
CA HIS A 19 -6.89 2.00 -9.09
C HIS A 19 -5.39 1.81 -9.30
N VAL A 20 -5.01 1.02 -10.30
CA VAL A 20 -3.61 0.71 -10.60
C VAL A 20 -3.09 1.69 -11.65
N VAL A 21 -2.17 2.57 -11.25
CA VAL A 21 -1.57 3.56 -12.15
C VAL A 21 -0.41 2.93 -12.93
N THR A 22 0.49 2.25 -12.23
CA THR A 22 1.62 1.55 -12.84
C THR A 22 1.95 0.27 -12.10
N VAL A 23 2.40 -0.74 -12.84
CA VAL A 23 3.01 -1.96 -12.28
C VAL A 23 4.37 -2.18 -12.92
N GLU A 24 5.42 -2.12 -12.11
CA GLU A 24 6.80 -2.34 -12.53
C GLU A 24 7.30 -3.67 -11.96
N GLN A 25 7.67 -4.63 -12.82
CA GLN A 25 8.31 -5.87 -12.37
C GLN A 25 9.82 -5.67 -12.25
N LEU A 26 10.30 -5.45 -11.02
CA LEU A 26 11.71 -5.19 -10.75
C LEU A 26 12.54 -6.47 -10.82
N ARG A 27 11.98 -7.59 -10.35
CA ARG A 27 12.55 -8.95 -10.47
C ARG A 27 11.42 -9.97 -10.59
N ALA A 28 11.78 -11.21 -10.86
CA ALA A 28 10.80 -12.27 -11.09
C ALA A 28 9.90 -12.63 -9.89
N ASN A 29 10.19 -12.11 -8.70
CA ASN A 29 9.41 -12.24 -7.46
C ASN A 29 9.17 -10.88 -6.76
N ARG A 30 9.42 -9.77 -7.47
CA ARG A 30 9.39 -8.42 -6.88
C ARG A 30 8.75 -7.43 -7.83
N TRP A 31 7.73 -6.72 -7.34
CA TRP A 31 7.00 -5.70 -8.10
C TRP A 31 6.90 -4.41 -7.30
N LEU A 32 6.92 -3.29 -7.99
CA LEU A 32 6.57 -1.98 -7.45
C LEU A 32 5.29 -1.51 -8.13
N LEU A 33 4.28 -1.20 -7.33
CA LEU A 33 3.00 -0.68 -7.80
C LEU A 33 2.85 0.76 -7.35
N THR A 34 2.32 1.59 -8.26
CA THR A 34 1.79 2.89 -7.93
C THR A 34 0.28 2.79 -8.02
N LEU A 35 -0.39 2.99 -6.89
CA LEU A 35 -1.83 2.86 -6.75
C LEU A 35 -2.43 4.20 -6.36
N THR A 36 -3.70 4.40 -6.67
CA THR A 36 -4.52 5.48 -6.12
C THR A 36 -5.79 4.92 -5.51
N ASP A 37 -6.25 5.54 -4.42
CA ASP A 37 -7.56 5.28 -3.83
C ASP A 37 -8.63 6.24 -4.39
N SER A 38 -9.86 6.15 -3.87
CA SER A 38 -10.98 7.00 -4.29
C SER A 38 -10.82 8.48 -3.95
N SER A 39 -9.85 8.82 -3.10
CA SER A 39 -9.48 10.20 -2.75
C SER A 39 -8.28 10.71 -3.56
N GLU A 40 -7.88 9.97 -4.61
CA GLU A 40 -6.71 10.23 -5.46
C GLU A 40 -5.38 10.22 -4.70
N GLN A 41 -5.34 9.69 -3.47
CA GLN A 41 -4.10 9.59 -2.72
C GLN A 41 -3.22 8.47 -3.29
N VAL A 42 -1.96 8.82 -3.56
CA VAL A 42 -0.98 7.89 -4.11
C VAL A 42 -0.46 6.98 -3.00
N THR A 43 -0.55 5.68 -3.26
CA THR A 43 0.00 4.60 -2.42
C THR A 43 1.05 3.83 -3.20
N LEU A 44 2.26 3.72 -2.66
CA LEU A 44 3.28 2.84 -3.23
C LEU A 44 3.23 1.46 -2.57
N VAL A 45 3.23 0.41 -3.37
CA VAL A 45 3.27 -0.96 -2.85
C VAL A 45 4.47 -1.71 -3.41
N LEU A 46 5.39 -2.09 -2.54
CA LEU A 46 6.49 -3.00 -2.88
C LEU A 46 6.06 -4.43 -2.53
N VAL A 47 5.86 -5.26 -3.54
CA VAL A 47 5.43 -6.65 -3.39
C VAL A 47 6.63 -7.58 -3.45
N GLN A 48 6.74 -8.48 -2.47
CA GLN A 48 7.81 -9.47 -2.35
C GLN A 48 7.21 -10.87 -2.23
N ALA A 49 7.31 -11.66 -3.31
CA ALA A 49 6.81 -13.03 -3.36
C ALA A 49 7.92 -14.03 -3.00
N ARG A 50 8.31 -14.07 -1.73
CA ARG A 50 9.30 -15.02 -1.21
C ARG A 50 8.98 -15.42 0.23
N PRO A 51 9.48 -16.57 0.72
CA PRO A 51 9.09 -17.08 2.04
C PRO A 51 9.37 -16.13 3.19
N LEU A 52 10.49 -15.40 3.13
CA LEU A 52 10.94 -14.50 4.21
C LEU A 52 11.42 -13.15 3.66
N VAL A 53 10.72 -12.08 4.00
CA VAL A 53 11.03 -10.69 3.66
C VAL A 53 11.85 -10.05 4.79
N GLY A 54 12.93 -9.36 4.44
CA GLY A 54 13.97 -8.91 5.36
C GLY A 54 14.07 -7.39 5.50
N SER A 55 14.99 -6.93 6.34
CA SER A 55 15.25 -5.51 6.59
C SER A 55 15.70 -4.74 5.33
N SER A 56 16.42 -5.39 4.41
CA SER A 56 16.78 -4.79 3.13
C SER A 56 15.55 -4.39 2.31
N ASP A 57 14.50 -5.20 2.33
CA ASP A 57 13.28 -4.90 1.58
C ASP A 57 12.51 -3.71 2.20
N VAL A 58 12.63 -3.52 3.52
CA VAL A 58 12.10 -2.34 4.22
C VAL A 58 12.89 -1.09 3.85
N GLN A 59 14.22 -1.19 3.82
CA GLN A 59 15.10 -0.08 3.41
C GLN A 59 14.84 0.32 1.96
N ASP A 60 14.73 -0.65 1.06
CA ASP A 60 14.41 -0.37 -0.34
C ASP A 60 13.06 0.35 -0.49
N LEU A 61 12.03 -0.03 0.28
CA LEU A 61 10.75 0.70 0.26
C LEU A 61 10.94 2.12 0.80
N ALA A 62 11.69 2.31 1.88
CA ALA A 62 11.96 3.63 2.44
C ALA A 62 12.67 4.55 1.43
N GLU A 63 13.59 4.02 0.62
CA GLU A 63 14.21 4.75 -0.48
C GLU A 63 13.18 5.20 -1.52
N PHE A 64 12.27 4.32 -1.95
CA PHE A 64 11.19 4.70 -2.86
C PHE A 64 10.27 5.76 -2.27
N VAL A 65 9.95 5.68 -0.98
CA VAL A 65 9.14 6.68 -0.28
C VAL A 65 9.84 8.04 -0.28
N GLN A 66 11.13 8.10 0.01
CA GLN A 66 11.90 9.34 -0.02
C GLN A 66 11.94 9.98 -1.41
N LEU A 67 12.09 9.16 -2.46
CA LEU A 67 12.20 9.62 -3.84
C LEU A 67 10.86 10.08 -4.43
N ARG A 68 9.79 9.32 -4.19
CA ARG A 68 8.48 9.53 -4.84
C ARG A 68 7.46 10.25 -3.96
N ARG A 69 7.72 10.36 -2.65
CA ARG A 69 6.87 11.03 -1.64
C ARG A 69 5.37 10.68 -1.74
N PRO A 70 5.01 9.39 -1.70
CA PRO A 70 3.60 8.99 -1.71
C PRO A 70 2.87 9.43 -0.43
N GLY A 71 1.54 9.43 -0.45
CA GLY A 71 0.72 9.64 0.74
C GLY A 71 0.77 8.45 1.71
N SER A 72 0.96 7.23 1.17
CA SER A 72 1.21 6.02 1.96
C SER A 72 2.07 4.99 1.21
N ALA A 73 2.62 4.03 1.95
CA ALA A 73 3.51 3.01 1.43
C ALA A 73 3.31 1.67 2.13
N ILE A 74 3.34 0.59 1.34
CA ILE A 74 3.10 -0.77 1.83
C ILE A 74 4.22 -1.69 1.34
N LEU A 75 4.82 -2.45 2.26
CA LEU A 75 5.62 -3.62 1.92
C LEU A 75 4.72 -4.85 2.06
N LEU A 76 4.47 -5.57 0.96
CA LEU A 76 3.60 -6.74 0.92
C LEU A 76 4.43 -8.03 0.79
N ALA A 77 4.44 -8.85 1.83
CA ALA A 77 5.03 -10.20 1.83
C ALA A 77 4.04 -11.22 1.24
N LEU A 78 3.92 -11.26 -0.08
CA LEU A 78 2.94 -12.07 -0.79
C LEU A 78 3.24 -13.58 -0.63
N GLY A 79 2.41 -14.25 0.16
CA GLY A 79 2.59 -15.68 0.45
C GLY A 79 3.81 -16.00 1.32
N GLY A 80 4.34 -15.01 2.04
CA GLY A 80 5.48 -15.14 2.92
C GLY A 80 5.25 -14.48 4.27
N ALA A 81 6.33 -14.27 5.01
CA ALA A 81 6.32 -13.57 6.29
C ALA A 81 7.49 -12.58 6.39
N PHE A 82 7.40 -11.67 7.36
CA PHE A 82 8.48 -10.76 7.71
C PHE A 82 9.43 -11.39 8.73
N SER A 83 10.73 -11.15 8.57
CA SER A 83 11.71 -11.46 9.61
C SER A 83 11.56 -10.51 10.80
N ALA A 84 12.07 -10.93 11.97
CA ALA A 84 12.15 -10.05 13.14
C ALA A 84 12.99 -8.79 12.87
N SER A 85 14.02 -8.90 12.01
CA SER A 85 14.81 -7.74 11.59
C SER A 85 14.01 -6.76 10.72
N ALA A 86 13.14 -7.25 9.83
CA ALA A 86 12.27 -6.38 9.03
C ALA A 86 11.30 -5.59 9.91
N LEU A 87 10.66 -6.27 10.87
CA LEU A 87 9.75 -5.63 11.83
C LEU A 87 10.48 -4.57 12.66
N ARG A 88 11.68 -4.89 13.16
CA ARG A 88 12.52 -3.94 13.92
C ARG A 88 12.92 -2.74 13.08
N THR A 89 13.44 -2.95 11.87
CA THR A 89 13.85 -1.85 10.99
C THR A 89 12.68 -0.92 10.66
N CYS A 90 11.49 -1.47 10.41
CA CYS A 90 10.30 -0.63 10.16
C CYS A 90 9.92 0.21 11.39
N ALA A 91 10.02 -0.36 12.59
CA ALA A 91 9.76 0.37 13.84
C ALA A 91 10.81 1.47 14.10
N GLU A 92 12.09 1.20 13.82
CA GLU A 92 13.20 2.14 13.99
C GLU A 92 13.13 3.32 13.02
N LEU A 93 12.66 3.09 11.77
CA LEU A 93 12.44 4.17 10.81
C LEU A 93 11.33 5.13 11.26
N GLY A 94 10.34 4.64 12.01
CA GLY A 94 9.28 5.46 12.60
C GLY A 94 8.35 6.14 11.58
N ASP A 95 8.40 5.74 10.30
CA ASP A 95 7.58 6.31 9.25
C ASP A 95 6.13 5.83 9.38
N ARG A 96 5.23 6.75 9.74
CA ARG A 96 3.79 6.48 9.92
C ARG A 96 3.08 6.17 8.60
N HIS A 97 3.69 6.52 7.48
CA HIS A 97 3.15 6.27 6.15
C HIS A 97 3.52 4.88 5.63
N MET A 98 4.46 4.18 6.28
CA MET A 98 4.89 2.84 5.88
C MET A 98 4.19 1.75 6.70
N GLN A 99 3.71 0.72 6.01
CA GLN A 99 3.04 -0.43 6.62
C GLN A 99 3.62 -1.75 6.09
N LEU A 100 3.72 -2.75 6.97
CA LEU A 100 4.11 -4.11 6.63
C LEU A 100 2.88 -5.00 6.62
N CYS A 101 2.59 -5.66 5.49
CA CYS A 101 1.40 -6.49 5.32
C CYS A 101 1.73 -7.83 4.66
N THR A 102 0.97 -8.88 4.99
CA THR A 102 1.03 -10.19 4.31
C THR A 102 -0.15 -10.40 3.35
N VAL A 103 -1.17 -9.56 3.48
CA VAL A 103 -2.35 -9.49 2.62
C VAL A 103 -2.49 -8.04 2.17
N MET A 104 -2.94 -7.82 0.94
CA MET A 104 -3.21 -6.46 0.44
C MET A 104 -4.31 -5.83 1.31
N PRO A 105 -4.06 -4.69 1.97
CA PRO A 105 -5.12 -3.98 2.69
C PRO A 105 -6.16 -3.46 1.70
N SER A 106 -7.41 -3.32 2.13
CA SER A 106 -8.43 -2.68 1.31
C SER A 106 -8.11 -1.20 1.11
N ALA A 107 -8.40 -0.66 -0.07
CA ALA A 107 -8.27 0.75 -0.34
C ALA A 107 -9.14 1.55 0.65
N PRO A 108 -8.59 2.62 1.25
CA PRO A 108 -9.36 3.47 2.14
C PRO A 108 -10.53 4.07 1.37
N ALA A 109 -11.75 3.79 1.82
CA ALA A 109 -12.94 4.43 1.27
C ALA A 109 -12.90 5.91 1.65
N THR A 110 -13.22 6.79 0.69
CA THR A 110 -13.51 8.19 1.02
C THR A 110 -14.65 8.20 2.03
N ARG A 111 -14.37 8.58 3.28
CA ARG A 111 -15.42 8.90 4.25
C ARG A 111 -16.15 10.14 3.73
N ALA A 112 -17.26 9.94 3.04
CA ALA A 112 -18.20 11.00 2.69
C ALA A 112 -19.00 11.47 3.92
N ASP A 113 -18.32 11.67 5.05
CA ASP A 113 -18.92 11.99 6.35
C ASP A 113 -18.35 13.30 6.90
N ASP A 114 -18.38 14.35 6.07
CA ASP A 114 -18.11 15.74 6.50
C ASP A 114 -18.82 16.80 5.63
N LEU A 115 -19.74 16.41 4.74
CA LEU A 115 -20.48 17.34 3.87
C LEU A 115 -22.00 17.39 4.10
N TYR A 116 -22.51 16.74 5.15
CA TYR A 116 -23.95 16.76 5.50
C TYR A 116 -24.21 16.97 7.00
N SER A 117 -23.49 17.87 7.66
CA SER A 117 -24.00 18.47 8.90
C SER A 117 -23.82 19.98 8.91
N HIS A 118 -24.97 20.65 8.95
CA HIS A 118 -25.20 22.10 9.06
C HIS A 118 -25.43 22.90 7.78
N GLY A 119 -26.36 22.41 6.95
CA GLY A 119 -27.28 23.29 6.24
C GLY A 119 -28.51 23.57 7.11
N VAL A 120 -28.54 24.72 7.79
CA VAL A 120 -29.75 25.30 8.38
C VAL A 120 -30.70 25.74 7.25
N PRO A 121 -32.03 25.66 7.44
CA PRO A 121 -32.77 26.89 7.20
C PRO A 121 -33.76 27.23 8.33
N VAL A 122 -33.87 28.55 8.46
CA VAL A 122 -34.66 29.35 9.38
C VAL A 122 -36.15 29.38 9.00
N ALA A 123 -36.98 29.77 9.99
CA ALA A 123 -38.23 30.54 9.89
C ALA A 123 -39.61 29.85 10.08
N SER A 124 -40.18 30.17 11.25
CA SER A 124 -41.47 30.85 11.45
C SER A 124 -42.79 30.08 11.33
N ARG A 125 -43.46 29.86 12.47
CA ARG A 125 -44.64 30.63 12.92
C ARG A 125 -44.99 30.34 14.37
#